data_AF-A0A101RRV1-F1
#
_entry.id   AF-A0A101RRV1-F1
#
_cell.length_a   1.000
_cell.length_b   1.000
_cell.length_c   1.000
_cell.angle_alpha   90.00
_cell.angle_beta   90.00
_cell.angle_gamma   90.00
#
_symmetry.space_group_name_H-M   'P 1'
#
loop_
_entity.id
_entity.type
_entity.pdbx_description
1 polymer ?
#
loop_
_entity_poly.entity_id
_entity_poly.type
_entity_poly.pdbx_seq_one_letter_code
_entity_poly.pdbx_strand_id
1 'polypeptide(L)' 'MDRSPVVSSNIRSIGYEAAEMLLEVEFLSGIYQYHLVPESVYLELMAAPSHGQYLARAIKGRYAYSKVA' A
#
# COMPACT_ATOMS: atom_id res chain seq x y z
N MET A 1 -5.35 4.06 -12.01
CA MET A 1 -5.49 3.71 -10.59
C MET A 1 -5.88 4.96 -9.80
N ASP A 2 -7.08 4.97 -9.20
CA ASP A 2 -7.45 6.00 -8.22
C ASP A 2 -7.01 5.57 -6.82
N ARG A 3 -6.33 6.46 -6.09
CA ARG A 3 -5.93 6.19 -4.69
C ARG A 3 -7.03 6.65 -3.74
N SER A 4 -7.28 5.86 -2.71
CA SER A 4 -8.16 6.23 -1.61
C SER A 4 -7.35 6.91 -0.50
N PRO A 5 -7.70 8.14 -0.06
CA PRO A 5 -7.06 8.76 1.09
C PRO A 5 -7.34 7.95 2.35
N VAL A 6 -6.33 7.80 3.21
CA VAL A 6 -6.44 7.02 4.45
C VAL A 6 -6.02 7.85 5.66
N VAL A 7 -6.60 7.56 6.81
CA VAL A 7 -6.18 8.17 8.08
C VAL A 7 -4.94 7.43 8.59
N SER A 8 -3.78 8.08 8.46
CA SER A 8 -2.50 7.56 8.91
C SER A 8 -1.52 8.71 9.19
N SER A 9 -0.60 8.50 10.13
CA SER A 9 0.44 9.49 10.45
C SER A 9 1.54 9.58 9.39
N ASN A 10 1.64 8.59 8.49
CA ASN A 10 2.72 8.51 7.51
C ASN A 10 2.26 8.14 6.09
N ILE A 11 1.00 7.75 5.92
CA ILE A 11 0.42 7.38 4.62
C ILE A 11 -0.64 8.41 4.27
N ARG A 12 -0.54 9.00 3.07
CA ARG A 12 -1.50 9.96 2.53
C ARG A 12 -2.65 9.23 1.83
N SER A 13 -2.33 8.27 0.97
CA SER A 13 -3.31 7.54 0.18
C SER A 13 -2.78 6.16 -0.23
N ILE A 14 -3.70 5.24 -0.55
CA ILE A 14 -3.40 3.86 -0.96
C ILE A 14 -4.24 3.54 -2.19
N GLY A 15 -3.63 2.93 -3.21
CA GLY A 15 -4.30 2.39 -4.39
C GLY A 15 -3.87 0.95 -4.66
N TYR A 16 -4.74 0.18 -5.30
CA TYR A 16 -4.46 -1.20 -5.71
C TYR A 16 -5.03 -1.56 -7.09
N GLU A 17 -4.16 -1.98 -8.01
CA GLU A 17 -4.53 -2.41 -9.37
C GLU A 17 -4.55 -3.94 -9.42
N ALA A 18 -5.74 -4.52 -9.47
CA ALA A 18 -5.94 -5.97 -9.39
C ALA A 18 -5.40 -6.70 -10.62
N ALA A 19 -5.47 -6.08 -11.81
CA ALA A 19 -4.96 -6.69 -13.04
C ALA A 19 -3.44 -6.90 -13.01
N GLU A 20 -2.71 -6.02 -12.31
CA GLU A 20 -1.26 -6.05 -12.21
C GLU A 20 -0.74 -6.53 -10.84
N MET A 21 -1.64 -6.81 -9.90
CA MET A 21 -1.31 -7.11 -8.50
C MET A 21 -0.37 -6.05 -7.91
N LEU A 22 -0.68 -4.78 -8.19
CA LEU A 22 0.17 -3.64 -7.88
C LEU A 22 -0.47 -2.79 -6.78
N LEU A 23 0.18 -2.73 -5.62
CA LEU A 23 -0.21 -1.85 -4.53
C LEU A 23 0.62 -0.58 -4.58
N GLU A 24 -0.02 0.57 -4.79
CA GLU A 24 0.62 1.88 -4.70
C GLU A 24 0.32 2.51 -3.35
N VAL A 25 1.36 2.92 -2.65
CA VAL A 25 1.26 3.60 -1.35
C VAL A 25 1.94 4.95 -1.46
N GLU A 26 1.14 6.00 -1.29
CA GLU A 26 1.63 7.36 -1.17
C GLU A 26 1.93 7.66 0.30
N PHE A 27 3.21 7.73 0.65
CA PHE A 27 3.65 8.23 1.95
C PHE A 27 3.79 9.75 1.91
N LEU A 28 3.87 10.36 3.09
CA LEU A 28 4.22 11.78 3.19
C LEU A 28 5.61 12.09 2.60
N SER A 29 6.50 11.08 2.54
CA SER A 29 7.88 11.19 2.05
C SER A 29 8.08 10.79 0.58
N GLY A 30 7.07 10.25 -0.10
CA GLY A 30 7.19 9.75 -1.48
C GLY A 30 6.21 8.63 -1.83
N ILE A 31 6.20 8.23 -3.10
CA ILE A 31 5.30 7.21 -3.64
C ILE A 31 6.06 5.92 -3.90
N TYR A 32 5.51 4.81 -3.41
CA TYR A 32 6.09 3.48 -3.55
C TYR A 32 5.07 2.53 -4.17
N GLN A 33 5.53 1.68 -5.07
CA GLN A 33 4.75 0.61 -5.66
C GLN A 33 5.29 -0.73 -5.17
N TYR A 34 4.41 -1.59 -4.67
CA TYR A 34 4.66 -2.96 -4.27
C TYR A 34 4.04 -3.90 -5.30
N HIS A 35 4.84 -4.80 -5.85
CA HIS A 35 4.44 -5.72 -6.92
C HIS A 35 4.07 -7.09 -6.36
N LEU A 36 3.22 -7.81 -7.10
CA LEU A 36 2.75 -9.16 -6.75
C LEU A 36 2.03 -9.21 -5.39
N VAL A 37 1.36 -8.12 -5.02
CA VAL A 37 0.55 -8.06 -3.80
C VAL A 37 -0.82 -8.65 -4.11
N PRO A 38 -1.26 -9.72 -3.44
CA PRO A 38 -2.59 -10.27 -3.65
C PRO A 38 -3.69 -9.30 -3.22
N GLU A 39 -4.84 -9.36 -3.89
CA GLU A 39 -6.00 -8.51 -3.56
C GLU A 39 -6.45 -8.69 -2.10
N SER A 40 -6.37 -9.92 -1.56
CA SER A 40 -6.67 -10.17 -0.15
C SER A 40 -5.82 -9.33 0.81
N VAL A 41 -4.54 -9.14 0.51
CA VAL A 41 -3.62 -8.33 1.32
C VAL A 41 -3.96 -6.84 1.24
N TYR A 42 -4.41 -6.37 0.07
CA TYR A 42 -4.93 -5.02 -0.07
C TYR A 42 -6.22 -4.82 0.74
N LEU A 43 -7.18 -5.75 0.65
CA LEU A 43 -8.43 -5.69 1.40
C LEU A 43 -8.17 -5.70 2.92
N GLU A 44 -7.26 -6.55 3.39
CA GLU A 44 -6.83 -6.57 4.79
C GLU A 44 -6.12 -5.27 5.20
N LEU A 45 -5.29 -4.68 4.34
CA LEU A 45 -4.64 -3.39 4.58
C LEU A 45 -5.67 -2.27 4.76
N MET A 46 -6.70 -2.23 3.91
CA MET A 46 -7.77 -1.23 3.96
C MET A 46 -8.74 -1.43 5.14
N ALA A 47 -8.90 -2.68 5.60
CA ALA A 47 -9.68 -3.00 6.79
C ALA A 47 -8.89 -2.85 8.10
N ALA A 48 -7.56 -2.66 8.04
CA ALA A 48 -6.72 -2.63 9.22
C ALA A 48 -6.97 -1.36 10.07
N PRO A 49 -7.04 -1.47 11.41
CA PRO A 49 -7.19 -0.31 12.29
C PRO A 49 -5.98 0.65 12.22
N SER A 50 -4.83 0.15 11.76
CA SER A 50 -3.66 0.96 11.47
C SER A 50 -2.98 0.50 10.19
N HIS A 51 -3.26 1.22 9.10
CA HIS A 51 -2.66 0.99 7.78
C HIS A 51 -1.14 0.92 7.84
N GLY A 52 -0.49 1.81 8.60
CA GLY A 52 0.96 1.85 8.74
C GLY A 52 1.54 0.62 9.44
N GLN A 53 0.90 0.13 10.50
CA GLN A 53 1.36 -1.08 11.21
C GLN A 53 1.14 -2.34 10.35
N TYR A 54 -0.02 -2.44 9.68
CA TYR A 54 -0.28 -3.56 8.78
C TYR A 54 0.74 -3.58 7.64
N LEU A 55 0.97 -2.44 6.99
CA LEU A 55 1.96 -2.32 5.92
C LEU A 55 3.36 -2.74 6.39
N ALA A 56 3.80 -2.30 7.58
CA ALA A 56 5.09 -2.69 8.15
C ALA A 56 5.20 -4.19 8.44
N ARG A 57 4.12 -4.82 8.91
CA ARG A 57 4.09 -6.24 9.31
C ARG A 57 3.94 -7.18 8.12
N ALA A 58 3.04 -6.86 7.19
CA ALA A 58 2.55 -7.78 6.17
C ALA A 58 3.08 -7.48 4.77
N ILE A 59 3.58 -6.26 4.50
CA ILE A 59 3.94 -5.85 3.13
C ILE A 59 5.42 -5.47 3.02
N LYS A 60 5.93 -4.62 3.91
CA LYS A 60 7.34 -4.19 3.91
C LYS A 60 8.27 -5.40 4.08
N GLY A 61 9.25 -5.51 3.19
CA GLY A 61 10.22 -6.61 3.19
C GLY A 61 9.67 -7.96 2.69
N ARG A 62 8.38 -8.04 2.34
CA ARG A 62 7.76 -9.27 1.79
C ARG A 62 7.48 -9.18 0.29
N TYR A 63 7.22 -7.98 -0.21
CA TYR A 63 6.97 -7.73 -1.62
C TYR A 63 8.08 -6.89 -2.23
N ALA A 64 8.42 -7.20 -3.48
CA ALA A 64 9.31 -6.37 -4.27
C ALA A 64 8.68 -5.00 -4.46
N TYR A 65 9.47 -3.94 -4.29
CA TYR A 65 8.96 -2.58 -4.38
C TYR A 65 9.91 -1.67 -5.13
N SER A 66 9.34 -0.63 -5.73
CA SER A 66 10.07 0.44 -6.39
C SER A 66 9.57 1.79 -5.88
N LYS A 67 10.46 2.78 -5.85
CA LYS A 67 10.09 4.17 -5.54
C LYS A 67 9.79 4.87 -6.88
N VAL A 68 8.63 5.53 -6.95
CA VAL A 68 8.14 6.18 -8.17
C VAL A 68 8.35 7.70 -8.13
N ALA A 69 8.25 8.31 -6.94
CA ALA A 69 8.49 9.75 -6.70
C ALA A 69 9.02 10.00 -5.28
#